data_AF-A0A368FMT7-F1
#
_entry.id   AF-A0A368FMT7-F1
#
_cell.length_a   1.000
_cell.length_b   1.000
_cell.length_c   1.000
_cell.angle_alpha   90.00
_cell.angle_beta   90.00
_cell.angle_gamma   90.00
#
_symmetry.space_group_name_H-M   'P 1'
#
loop_
_entity.id
_entity.type
_entity.pdbx_description
1 polymer ?
#
loop_
_entity_poly.entity_id
_entity_poly.type
_entity_poly.pdbx_seq_one_letter_code
_entity_poly.pdbx_strand_id
1 'polypeptide(L)'
;MSLCRALHCLKPLHARLLVVRCASAAASGGSKVHLEKPEGESGYFQYDRNYSRDPKSSRPKPQQGDTPFSFMFRRLGHAYEVYPLIFLGGFWLVIFIATAYYSFTKIEIWLDRSKSAAPWDWERSRDSYYKQGTVAFDLEGRTRKRCELMEILQDEMLEAAKRRGTR
;
A
#
# COMPACT_ATOMS: atom_id res chain seq x y z
N MET A 1 -6.81 0.47 20.25
CA MET A 1 -7.40 1.52 19.38
C MET A 1 -7.75 0.87 18.04
N SER A 2 -9.03 0.58 17.83
CA SER A 2 -9.53 -0.21 16.70
C SER A 2 -9.18 0.41 15.35
N LEU A 3 -8.60 -0.37 14.44
CA LEU A 3 -8.36 -0.01 13.04
C LEU A 3 -9.62 0.53 12.35
N CYS A 4 -10.82 0.13 12.83
CA CYS A 4 -12.09 0.66 12.35
C CYS A 4 -12.26 2.17 12.62
N ARG A 5 -11.69 2.72 13.71
CA ARG A 5 -11.79 4.17 14.00
C ARG A 5 -10.80 5.01 13.18
N ALA A 6 -9.58 4.53 12.94
CA ALA A 6 -8.63 5.20 12.04
C ALA A 6 -9.14 5.22 10.59
N LEU A 7 -9.78 4.12 10.15
CA LEU A 7 -10.44 4.06 8.85
C LEU A 7 -11.67 4.97 8.76
N HIS A 8 -12.33 5.34 9.87
CA HIS A 8 -13.47 6.27 9.82
C HIS A 8 -13.06 7.75 9.59
N CYS A 9 -11.89 8.16 10.08
CA CYS A 9 -11.40 9.54 9.94
C CYS A 9 -10.67 9.81 8.62
N LEU A 10 -10.08 8.79 7.98
CA LEU A 10 -9.43 8.90 6.67
C LEU A 10 -10.42 8.86 5.49
N LYS A 11 -11.68 8.49 5.73
CA LYS A 11 -12.69 8.27 4.70
C LYS A 11 -13.13 9.53 3.93
N PRO A 12 -13.35 10.73 4.49
CA PRO A 12 -13.99 11.79 3.70
C PRO A 12 -13.05 12.46 2.67
N LEU A 13 -11.75 12.60 2.97
CA LEU A 13 -10.79 13.30 2.09
C LEU A 13 -10.21 12.39 1.00
N HIS A 14 -9.80 11.17 1.35
CA HIS A 14 -9.33 10.20 0.35
C HIS A 14 -10.47 9.59 -0.45
N ALA A 15 -11.67 9.39 0.14
CA ALA A 15 -12.83 9.03 -0.68
C ALA A 15 -13.22 10.19 -1.60
N ARG A 16 -13.11 11.47 -1.21
CA ARG A 16 -13.33 12.57 -2.17
C ARG A 16 -12.32 12.56 -3.31
N LEU A 17 -11.02 12.37 -3.04
CA LEU A 17 -10.01 12.31 -4.10
C LEU A 17 -10.16 11.08 -5.00
N LEU A 18 -10.48 9.91 -4.43
CA LEU A 18 -10.75 8.69 -5.19
C LEU A 18 -12.10 8.75 -5.92
N VAL A 19 -13.13 9.34 -5.34
CA VAL A 19 -14.45 9.56 -5.97
C VAL A 19 -14.33 10.62 -7.06
N VAL A 20 -13.53 11.68 -6.92
CA VAL A 20 -13.27 12.65 -7.99
C VAL A 20 -12.46 12.00 -9.13
N ARG A 21 -11.51 11.11 -8.82
CA ARG A 21 -10.76 10.35 -9.83
C ARG A 21 -11.54 9.18 -10.45
N CYS A 22 -12.56 8.65 -9.77
CA CYS A 22 -13.46 7.63 -10.30
C CYS A 22 -14.75 8.22 -10.90
N ALA A 23 -15.09 9.47 -10.62
CA ALA A 23 -16.22 10.18 -11.21
C ALA A 23 -15.98 10.53 -12.68
N SER A 24 -14.72 10.56 -13.12
CA SER A 24 -14.39 10.59 -14.55
C SER A 24 -14.83 9.32 -15.28
N ALA A 25 -14.99 8.19 -14.59
CA ALA A 25 -15.55 6.97 -15.15
C ALA A 25 -17.09 6.98 -15.22
N ALA A 26 -17.75 7.89 -14.49
CA ALA A 26 -19.21 8.04 -14.46
C ALA A 26 -19.74 9.13 -15.42
N ALA A 27 -18.88 9.78 -16.20
CA ALA A 27 -19.30 10.73 -17.22
C ALA A 27 -19.78 10.03 -18.49
N SER A 28 -20.86 9.24 -18.39
CA SER A 28 -21.64 8.82 -19.55
C SER A 28 -22.77 9.82 -19.79
N GLY A 29 -22.64 10.67 -20.82
CA GLY A 29 -23.72 11.55 -21.24
C GLY A 29 -23.24 12.59 -22.25
N GLY A 30 -23.91 12.62 -23.40
CA GLY A 30 -23.53 13.37 -24.61
C GLY A 30 -23.36 14.89 -24.46
N SER A 31 -22.97 15.56 -25.54
CA SER A 31 -22.72 17.00 -25.55
C SER A 31 -23.98 17.79 -25.17
N LYS A 32 -23.84 18.85 -24.36
CA LYS A 32 -24.97 19.70 -23.96
C LYS A 32 -25.52 20.57 -25.11
N VAL A 33 -24.75 20.72 -26.18
CA VAL A 33 -25.12 21.48 -27.37
C VAL A 33 -25.24 20.49 -28.52
N HIS A 34 -26.42 20.42 -29.13
CA HIS A 34 -26.74 19.61 -30.31
C HIS A 34 -27.22 20.54 -31.42
N LEU A 35 -26.73 20.34 -32.64
CA LEU A 35 -27.23 21.03 -33.83
C LEU A 35 -28.55 20.37 -34.27
N GLU A 36 -29.54 21.18 -34.63
CA GLU A 36 -30.81 20.70 -35.18
C GLU A 36 -30.63 20.24 -36.63
N LYS A 37 -31.42 19.25 -37.04
CA LYS A 37 -31.32 18.65 -38.37
C LYS A 37 -32.08 19.50 -39.41
N PRO A 38 -31.56 19.68 -40.64
CA PRO A 38 -32.30 20.34 -41.73
C PRO A 38 -33.52 19.53 -42.20
N GLU A 39 -34.59 20.23 -42.58
CA GLU A 39 -35.86 19.63 -43.00
C GLU A 39 -35.70 18.92 -44.36
N GLY A 40 -35.92 17.60 -44.41
CA GLY A 40 -35.99 16.82 -45.67
C GLY A 40 -35.14 15.55 -45.75
N GLU A 41 -34.16 15.36 -44.88
CA GLU A 41 -33.35 14.12 -44.86
C GLU A 41 -33.92 13.09 -43.87
N SER A 42 -33.56 11.80 -43.99
CA SER A 42 -33.89 10.74 -43.03
C SER A 42 -32.66 10.30 -42.23
N GLY A 43 -32.71 10.33 -40.88
CA GLY A 43 -31.56 10.03 -39.99
C GLY A 43 -31.57 10.80 -38.65
N TYR A 44 -30.64 10.49 -37.73
CA TYR A 44 -30.44 11.15 -36.42
C TYR A 44 -28.95 11.48 -36.16
N PHE A 45 -28.65 12.60 -35.47
CA PHE A 45 -27.29 12.94 -35.00
C PHE A 45 -27.13 12.57 -33.52
N GLN A 46 -26.05 11.87 -33.16
CA GLN A 46 -25.72 11.48 -31.77
C GLN A 46 -24.28 11.90 -31.44
N TYR A 47 -24.11 12.83 -30.49
CA TYR A 47 -22.79 13.30 -30.03
C TYR A 47 -22.38 12.63 -28.71
N ASP A 48 -21.38 11.73 -28.76
CA ASP A 48 -20.81 11.05 -27.59
C ASP A 48 -19.51 11.73 -27.11
N ARG A 49 -19.25 11.70 -25.78
CA ARG A 49 -18.11 12.41 -25.15
C ARG A 49 -16.75 11.70 -25.34
N ASN A 50 -16.72 10.39 -25.64
CA ASN A 50 -15.52 9.61 -25.98
C ASN A 50 -15.88 8.50 -27.00
N TYR A 51 -15.02 8.29 -28.02
CA TYR A 51 -15.30 7.60 -29.30
C TYR A 51 -14.65 6.21 -29.47
N SER A 52 -15.01 5.42 -30.48
CA SER A 52 -14.39 4.11 -30.69
C SER A 52 -12.97 4.21 -31.20
N ARG A 53 -12.16 3.20 -30.87
CA ARG A 53 -10.91 2.95 -31.58
C ARG A 53 -11.04 1.81 -32.60
N ASP A 54 -12.22 1.36 -33.01
CA ASP A 54 -12.30 0.65 -34.30
C ASP A 54 -11.54 1.53 -35.30
N PRO A 55 -10.67 1.00 -36.19
CA PRO A 55 -9.96 1.89 -37.12
C PRO A 55 -10.92 2.81 -37.89
N LYS A 56 -12.22 2.49 -37.92
CA LYS A 56 -13.32 3.25 -38.52
C LYS A 56 -14.63 3.43 -37.71
N SER A 57 -14.75 3.15 -36.39
CA SER A 57 -16.04 3.37 -35.63
C SER A 57 -15.99 4.32 -34.42
N SER A 58 -17.13 4.50 -33.71
CA SER A 58 -17.50 5.71 -32.95
C SER A 58 -17.79 5.68 -31.41
N ARG A 59 -17.69 4.59 -30.60
CA ARG A 59 -17.78 4.56 -29.09
C ARG A 59 -16.57 4.16 -28.19
N PRO A 60 -16.40 4.75 -26.99
CA PRO A 60 -15.14 5.08 -26.30
C PRO A 60 -14.14 3.93 -26.15
N LYS A 61 -13.00 4.04 -26.82
CA LYS A 61 -11.87 3.17 -26.59
C LYS A 61 -10.77 4.10 -26.03
N PRO A 62 -10.27 3.84 -24.79
CA PRO A 62 -9.65 4.87 -23.95
C PRO A 62 -8.53 5.60 -24.69
N GLN A 63 -8.52 6.92 -24.69
CA GLN A 63 -7.47 7.67 -25.38
C GLN A 63 -6.10 7.28 -24.82
N GLN A 64 -5.08 7.43 -25.66
CA GLN A 64 -3.72 7.17 -25.22
C GLN A 64 -3.39 8.14 -24.07
N GLY A 65 -3.23 7.59 -22.86
CA GLY A 65 -3.03 8.39 -21.65
C GLY A 65 -4.25 8.52 -20.74
N ASP A 66 -5.42 8.01 -21.11
CA ASP A 66 -6.63 8.04 -20.26
C ASP A 66 -6.48 7.18 -19.00
N THR A 67 -5.67 6.12 -19.09
CA THR A 67 -5.33 5.30 -17.93
C THR A 67 -3.90 5.59 -17.51
N PRO A 68 -3.63 5.71 -16.19
CA PRO A 68 -2.27 5.91 -15.69
C PRO A 68 -1.33 4.80 -16.19
N PHE A 69 -1.85 3.58 -16.35
CA PHE A 69 -1.11 2.46 -16.93
C PHE A 69 -0.75 2.70 -18.41
N SER A 70 -1.71 3.11 -19.26
CA SER A 70 -1.44 3.44 -20.66
C SER A 70 -0.56 4.68 -20.82
N PHE A 71 -0.54 5.60 -19.87
CA PHE A 71 0.38 6.75 -19.88
C PHE A 71 1.81 6.29 -19.60
N MET A 72 2.01 5.52 -18.53
CA MET A 72 3.33 5.11 -18.07
C MET A 72 3.99 4.05 -18.97
N PHE A 73 3.24 3.04 -19.40
CA PHE A 73 3.84 1.86 -20.03
C PHE A 73 3.83 1.84 -21.56
N ARG A 74 3.18 2.82 -22.22
CA ARG A 74 2.96 2.81 -23.68
C ARG A 74 4.23 2.80 -24.53
N ARG A 75 5.30 3.46 -24.09
CA ARG A 75 6.54 3.62 -24.88
C ARG A 75 7.66 2.66 -24.47
N LEU A 76 7.42 1.73 -23.54
CA LEU A 76 8.46 0.81 -23.08
C LEU A 76 9.01 -0.07 -24.22
N GLY A 77 8.20 -0.43 -25.23
CA GLY A 77 8.65 -1.33 -26.30
C GLY A 77 9.69 -0.74 -27.27
N HIS A 78 9.85 0.58 -27.30
CA HIS A 78 10.75 1.24 -28.26
C HIS A 78 11.97 1.90 -27.61
N ALA A 79 11.90 2.18 -26.31
CA ALA A 79 12.94 2.87 -25.55
C ALA A 79 13.73 1.85 -24.69
N TYR A 80 14.61 1.09 -25.35
CA TYR A 80 15.44 0.07 -24.70
C TYR A 80 16.37 0.65 -23.62
N GLU A 81 16.74 1.92 -23.75
CA GLU A 81 17.54 2.68 -22.77
C GLU A 81 16.85 2.82 -21.40
N VAL A 82 15.52 2.65 -21.35
CA VAL A 82 14.73 2.82 -20.14
C VAL A 82 14.64 1.52 -19.33
N TYR A 83 14.92 0.35 -19.93
CA TYR A 83 14.87 -0.93 -19.21
C TYR A 83 15.85 -1.02 -18.05
N PRO A 84 17.12 -0.57 -18.15
CA PRO A 84 18.02 -0.53 -17.01
C PRO A 84 17.49 0.35 -15.87
N LEU A 85 16.83 1.48 -16.17
CA LEU A 85 16.25 2.36 -15.16
C LEU A 85 15.04 1.74 -14.48
N ILE A 86 14.17 1.07 -15.23
CA ILE A 86 13.01 0.35 -14.69
C ILE A 86 13.45 -0.84 -13.85
N PHE A 87 14.46 -1.58 -14.32
CA PHE A 87 15.07 -2.66 -13.55
C PHE A 87 15.66 -2.15 -12.25
N LEU A 88 16.43 -1.06 -12.29
CA LEU A 88 17.00 -0.44 -11.10
C LEU A 88 15.91 0.01 -10.13
N GLY A 89 14.84 0.64 -10.62
CA GLY A 89 13.69 1.03 -9.80
C GLY A 89 12.98 -0.16 -9.15
N GLY A 90 12.76 -1.24 -9.92
CA GLY A 90 12.21 -2.49 -9.42
C GLY A 90 13.11 -3.15 -8.37
N PHE A 91 14.43 -3.15 -8.59
CA PHE A 91 15.41 -3.67 -7.65
C PHE A 91 15.38 -2.94 -6.32
N TRP A 92 15.34 -1.60 -6.34
CA TRP A 92 15.19 -0.79 -5.13
C TRP A 92 13.86 -1.02 -4.43
N LEU A 93 12.76 -1.20 -5.17
CA LEU A 93 11.46 -1.54 -4.59
C LEU A 93 11.50 -2.89 -3.86
N VAL A 94 12.15 -3.89 -4.44
CA VAL A 94 12.34 -5.21 -3.80
C VAL A 94 13.20 -5.09 -2.54
N ILE A 95 14.31 -4.34 -2.58
CA ILE A 95 15.13 -4.06 -1.40
C ILE A 95 14.30 -3.37 -0.32
N PHE A 96 13.49 -2.38 -0.69
CA PHE A 96 12.63 -1.67 0.25
C PHE A 96 11.61 -2.61 0.91
N ILE A 97 10.92 -3.46 0.13
CA ILE A 97 9.97 -4.44 0.67
C ILE A 97 10.68 -5.45 1.57
N ALA A 98 11.84 -5.96 1.16
CA ALA A 98 12.63 -6.89 1.97
C ALA A 98 13.10 -6.25 3.28
N THR A 99 13.53 -4.99 3.23
CA THR A 99 13.94 -4.22 4.42
C THR A 99 12.76 -3.97 5.34
N ALA A 100 11.61 -3.56 4.80
CA ALA A 100 10.39 -3.37 5.58
C ALA A 100 9.93 -4.68 6.24
N TYR A 101 9.93 -5.79 5.49
CA TYR A 101 9.63 -7.12 6.02
C TYR A 101 10.59 -7.49 7.15
N TYR A 102 11.89 -7.30 6.95
CA TYR A 102 12.90 -7.54 7.98
C TYR A 102 12.69 -6.64 9.21
N SER A 103 12.37 -5.36 9.03
CA SER A 103 12.04 -4.46 10.14
C SER A 103 10.85 -4.99 10.95
N PHE A 104 9.81 -5.53 10.30
CA PHE A 104 8.65 -6.13 11.00
C PHE A 104 8.98 -7.38 11.81
N THR A 105 10.14 -8.02 11.61
CA THR A 105 10.59 -9.14 12.46
C THR A 105 11.17 -8.68 13.81
N LYS A 106 11.44 -7.37 13.97
CA LYS A 106 11.98 -6.81 15.21
C LYS A 106 10.89 -6.75 16.30
N ILE A 107 11.29 -7.11 17.51
CA ILE A 107 10.40 -7.12 18.69
C ILE A 107 9.77 -5.77 19.02
N GLU A 108 10.41 -4.69 18.60
CA GLU A 108 9.98 -3.32 18.86
C GLU A 108 8.70 -2.94 18.10
N ILE A 109 8.41 -3.62 16.98
CA ILE A 109 7.32 -3.18 16.11
C ILE A 109 5.98 -3.70 16.61
N TRP A 110 5.24 -2.78 17.23
CA TRP A 110 3.88 -3.04 17.73
C TRP A 110 2.82 -2.96 16.62
N LEU A 111 2.79 -3.97 15.75
CA LEU A 111 1.78 -4.08 14.68
C LEU A 111 0.36 -4.27 15.23
N ASP A 112 0.23 -5.14 16.25
CA ASP A 112 -1.07 -5.50 16.82
C ASP A 112 -1.25 -4.93 18.24
N ARG A 113 -1.98 -3.81 18.32
CA ARG A 113 -2.36 -3.13 19.58
C ARG A 113 -3.63 -3.68 20.23
N SER A 114 -4.13 -4.84 19.80
CA SER A 114 -5.26 -5.51 20.46
C SER A 114 -4.85 -6.17 21.78
N LYS A 115 -3.58 -6.53 21.93
CA LYS A 115 -3.02 -7.16 23.13
C LYS A 115 -2.72 -6.10 24.20
N SER A 116 -3.04 -6.42 25.45
CA SER A 116 -2.81 -5.56 26.62
C SER A 116 -1.32 -5.41 26.97
N ALA A 117 -0.55 -6.48 26.77
CA ALA A 117 0.88 -6.51 27.01
C ALA A 117 1.66 -5.86 25.86
N ALA A 118 2.53 -4.91 26.21
CA ALA A 118 3.43 -4.26 25.26
C ALA A 118 4.37 -5.28 24.58
N PRO A 119 4.91 -4.99 23.38
CA PRO A 119 5.80 -5.92 22.68
C PRO A 119 7.08 -6.25 23.45
N TRP A 120 7.60 -5.27 24.18
CA TRP A 120 8.77 -5.35 25.07
C TRP A 120 8.43 -5.85 26.48
N ASP A 121 7.21 -6.33 26.70
CA ASP A 121 6.86 -6.95 27.97
C ASP A 121 7.70 -8.20 28.19
N TRP A 122 8.38 -8.27 29.34
CA TRP A 122 9.21 -9.41 29.70
C TRP A 122 8.43 -10.72 29.69
N GLU A 123 7.20 -10.77 30.21
CA GLU A 123 6.40 -12.00 30.24
C GLU A 123 6.13 -12.56 28.85
N ARG A 124 6.04 -11.68 27.86
CA ARG A 124 5.77 -12.03 26.47
C ARG A 124 7.05 -12.39 25.71
N SER A 125 8.15 -11.73 26.03
CA SER A 125 9.40 -11.81 25.29
C SER A 125 10.40 -12.83 25.85
N ARG A 126 10.24 -13.27 27.10
CA ARG A 126 11.11 -14.24 27.79
C ARG A 126 11.47 -15.46 26.94
N ASP A 127 10.49 -16.07 26.26
CA ASP A 127 10.71 -17.31 25.51
C ASP A 127 11.20 -17.10 24.06
N SER A 128 11.21 -15.86 23.59
CA SER A 128 11.41 -15.51 22.18
C SER A 128 12.46 -14.45 21.90
N TYR A 129 12.95 -13.70 22.90
CA TYR A 129 13.86 -12.57 22.72
C TYR A 129 15.19 -12.99 22.06
N TYR A 130 15.76 -14.13 22.46
CA TYR A 130 17.03 -14.63 21.90
C TYR A 130 16.87 -15.24 20.50
N LYS A 131 15.64 -15.57 20.09
CA LYS A 131 15.34 -16.11 18.74
C LYS A 131 15.24 -14.99 17.70
N GLN A 132 15.00 -13.76 18.13
CA GLN A 132 14.84 -12.63 17.24
C GLN A 132 16.20 -12.14 16.76
N GLY A 133 16.33 -11.88 15.46
CA GLY A 133 17.57 -11.35 14.90
C GLY A 133 17.79 -9.93 15.38
N THR A 134 18.93 -9.64 16.00
CA THR A 134 19.38 -8.28 16.36
C THR A 134 20.11 -7.63 15.19
N VAL A 135 20.95 -8.39 14.48
CA VAL A 135 21.71 -7.94 13.31
C VAL A 135 21.21 -8.66 12.05
N ALA A 136 21.23 -7.96 10.90
CA ALA A 136 20.81 -8.53 9.61
C ALA A 136 21.74 -9.66 9.14
N PHE A 137 23.03 -9.53 9.44
CA PHE A 137 24.06 -10.50 9.13
C PHE A 137 24.71 -10.98 10.43
N ASP A 138 24.23 -12.11 10.95
CA ASP A 138 24.87 -12.84 12.05
C ASP A 138 25.02 -14.29 11.63
N LEU A 139 25.99 -14.56 10.75
CA LEU A 139 26.25 -15.88 10.19
C LEU A 139 26.67 -16.90 11.26
N GLU A 140 27.31 -16.41 12.33
CA GLU A 140 27.87 -17.23 13.41
C GLU A 140 26.96 -17.30 14.64
N GLY A 141 25.81 -16.61 14.62
CA GLY A 141 24.82 -16.62 15.70
C GLY A 141 25.35 -16.08 17.04
N ARG A 142 26.43 -15.29 17.03
CA ARG A 142 27.10 -14.84 18.26
C ARG A 142 26.23 -13.88 19.07
N THR A 143 25.34 -13.16 18.40
CA THR A 143 24.50 -12.13 19.04
C THR A 143 23.23 -12.67 19.69
N ARG A 144 22.90 -13.95 19.47
CA ARG A 144 21.66 -14.62 19.90
C ARG A 144 21.86 -15.55 21.10
N LYS A 145 22.88 -15.26 21.93
CA LYS A 145 23.15 -16.07 23.13
C LYS A 145 22.17 -15.71 24.23
N ARG A 146 21.70 -16.75 24.92
CA ARG A 146 20.81 -16.63 26.05
C ARG A 146 21.61 -16.20 27.29
N CYS A 147 21.09 -15.23 28.04
CA CYS A 147 21.73 -14.68 29.23
C CYS A 147 20.93 -15.04 30.48
N GLU A 148 21.14 -16.24 31.02
CA GLU A 148 20.35 -16.81 32.13
C GLU A 148 20.33 -15.91 33.38
N LEU A 149 21.47 -15.31 33.73
CA LEU A 149 21.56 -14.39 34.89
C LEU A 149 20.63 -13.17 34.73
N MET A 150 20.55 -12.63 33.51
CA MET A 150 19.69 -11.48 33.22
C MET A 150 18.21 -11.87 33.22
N GLU A 151 17.89 -13.11 32.81
CA GLU A 151 16.53 -13.64 32.86
C GLU A 151 16.03 -13.76 34.30
N ILE A 152 16.85 -14.35 35.18
CA ILE A 152 16.51 -14.50 36.61
C ILE A 152 16.28 -13.13 37.24
N LEU A 153 17.17 -12.16 36.98
CA LEU A 153 17.03 -10.80 37.48
C LEU A 153 15.73 -10.13 37.01
N GLN A 154 15.38 -10.28 35.72
CA GLN A 154 14.14 -9.69 35.20
C GLN A 154 12.88 -10.39 35.73
N ASP A 155 12.92 -11.69 35.95
CA ASP A 155 11.85 -12.45 36.60
C ASP A 155 11.64 -11.94 38.04
N GLU A 156 12.71 -11.78 38.82
CA GLU A 156 12.65 -11.23 40.19
C GLU A 156 12.13 -9.79 40.23
N MET A 157 12.59 -8.94 39.31
CA MET A 157 12.11 -7.56 39.21
C MET A 157 10.61 -7.50 38.88
N LEU A 158 10.14 -8.41 38.02
CA LEU A 158 8.74 -8.49 37.63
C LEU A 158 7.87 -8.99 38.79
N GLU A 159 8.33 -10.01 39.51
CA GLU A 159 7.68 -10.45 40.75
C GLU A 159 7.62 -9.33 41.80
N ALA A 160 8.73 -8.60 41.99
CA ALA A 160 8.78 -7.47 42.92
C ALA A 160 7.82 -6.35 42.49
N ALA A 161 7.72 -6.06 41.19
CA ALA A 161 6.81 -5.05 40.64
C ALA A 161 5.34 -5.43 40.84
N LYS A 162 4.99 -6.71 40.66
CA LYS A 162 3.65 -7.25 40.97
C LYS A 162 3.33 -7.16 42.46
N ARG A 163 4.28 -7.51 43.33
CA ARG A 163 4.13 -7.37 44.80
C ARG A 163 3.90 -5.92 45.22
N ARG A 164 4.47 -4.95 44.48
CA ARG A 164 4.28 -3.50 44.70
C ARG A 164 3.01 -2.92 44.07
N GLY A 165 2.28 -3.69 43.25
CA GLY A 165 1.10 -3.21 42.53
C GLY A 165 1.40 -2.16 41.45
N THR A 166 2.66 -2.01 41.05
CA THR A 166 3.08 -1.07 40.00
C THR A 166 2.84 -1.61 38.58
N ARG A 167 2.46 -2.89 38.46
CA ARG A 167 2.25 -3.59 37.20
C ARG A 167 1.23 -4.70 37.36
#